data_AF-A0A2E2XZZ8-F1
#
_entry.id   AF-A0A2E2XZZ8-F1
#
_cell.length_a   1.000
_cell.length_b   1.000
_cell.length_c   1.000
_cell.angle_alpha   90.00
_cell.angle_beta   90.00
_cell.angle_gamma   90.00
#
_symmetry.space_group_name_H-M   'P 1'
#
loop_
_entity.id
_entity.type
_entity.pdbx_description
1 polymer ?
#
loop_
_entity_poly.entity_id
_entity_poly.type
_entity_poly.pdbx_seq_one_letter_code
_entity_poly.pdbx_strand_id
1 'polypeptide(L)'
;MKPTKENRKKFDIDLAYGKVHEEKIISMLQDKKIEVKTERGMWSKTGNIAIEFESYGKPSGINATESDYWFHNLAIDDEVYCTLVFSTPMLKNIVEKLDDHKVVKGGDNWASKMFLVNLSKLFSTDTLKLFKEKINGKDASN
;
A
#
# COMPACT_ATOMS: atom_id res chain seq x y z
N MET A 1 10.44 -29.34 13.84
CA MET A 1 10.38 -30.67 13.17
C MET A 1 11.34 -30.65 11.98
N LYS A 2 12.16 -31.68 11.78
CA LYS A 2 13.01 -31.79 10.58
C LYS A 2 12.19 -32.40 9.42
N PRO A 3 12.28 -31.89 8.18
CA PRO A 3 11.48 -32.39 7.06
C PRO A 3 11.88 -33.81 6.65
N THR A 4 10.90 -34.62 6.26
CA THR A 4 11.06 -35.98 5.69
C THR A 4 11.35 -35.90 4.18
N LYS A 5 11.80 -37.02 3.58
CA LYS A 5 12.21 -37.10 2.15
C LYS A 5 11.15 -36.56 1.16
N GLU A 6 9.86 -36.76 1.45
CA GLU A 6 8.75 -36.26 0.62
C GLU A 6 8.46 -34.77 0.85
N ASN A 7 8.60 -34.29 2.09
CA ASN A 7 8.39 -32.89 2.45
C ASN A 7 9.59 -31.99 2.09
N ARG A 8 10.76 -32.58 1.78
CA ARG A 8 11.97 -31.83 1.45
C ARG A 8 11.80 -30.97 0.19
N LYS A 9 11.20 -31.51 -0.88
CA LYS A 9 10.98 -30.75 -2.12
C LYS A 9 10.02 -29.57 -1.94
N LYS A 10 8.93 -29.74 -1.17
CA LYS A 10 8.00 -28.63 -0.86
C LYS A 10 8.65 -27.61 0.08
N PHE A 11 9.35 -28.08 1.11
CA PHE A 11 10.10 -27.24 2.02
C PHE A 11 11.19 -26.42 1.31
N ASP A 12 11.89 -27.00 0.34
CA ASP A 12 12.91 -26.31 -0.45
C ASP A 12 12.29 -25.23 -1.36
N ILE A 13 11.10 -25.49 -1.92
CA ILE A 13 10.34 -24.50 -2.71
C ILE A 13 9.83 -23.36 -1.82
N ASP A 14 9.25 -23.67 -0.66
CA ASP A 14 8.76 -22.69 0.31
C ASP A 14 9.91 -21.85 0.88
N LEU A 15 11.08 -22.47 1.12
CA LEU A 15 12.30 -21.79 1.56
C LEU A 15 12.87 -20.87 0.47
N ALA A 16 12.90 -21.31 -0.79
CA ALA A 16 13.34 -20.49 -1.91
C ALA A 16 12.38 -19.30 -2.14
N TYR A 17 11.07 -19.54 -2.04
CA TYR A 17 10.05 -18.49 -2.09
C TYR A 17 10.26 -17.47 -0.97
N GLY A 18 10.43 -17.94 0.28
CA GLY A 18 10.72 -17.07 1.43
C GLY A 18 11.94 -16.19 1.21
N LYS A 19 13.07 -16.76 0.77
CA LYS A 19 14.31 -16.00 0.48
C LYS A 19 14.13 -14.93 -0.59
N VAL A 20 13.46 -15.24 -1.69
CA VAL A 20 13.18 -14.25 -2.75
C VAL A 20 12.33 -13.10 -2.20
N HIS A 21 11.40 -13.37 -1.29
CA HIS A 21 10.60 -12.33 -0.66
C HIS A 21 11.39 -11.49 0.35
N GLU A 22 12.30 -12.11 1.12
CA GLU A 22 13.22 -11.40 2.01
C GLU A 22 14.15 -10.47 1.22
N GLU A 23 14.75 -10.95 0.13
CA GLU A 23 15.60 -10.13 -0.76
C GLU A 23 14.83 -8.95 -1.37
N LYS A 24 13.56 -9.15 -1.73
CA LYS A 24 12.68 -8.06 -2.19
C LYS A 24 12.43 -7.02 -1.09
N ILE A 25 12.25 -7.44 0.16
CA ILE A 25 12.12 -6.49 1.29
C ILE A 25 13.44 -5.75 1.51
N ILE A 26 14.58 -6.44 1.46
CA ILE A 26 15.91 -5.81 1.63
C ILE A 26 16.15 -4.75 0.56
N SER A 27 15.98 -5.10 -0.72
CA SER A 27 16.12 -4.16 -1.84
C SER A 27 15.13 -2.99 -1.76
N MET A 28 13.90 -3.23 -1.30
CA MET A 28 12.92 -2.16 -1.06
C MET A 28 13.42 -1.15 -0.02
N LEU A 29 14.08 -1.61 1.04
CA LEU A 29 14.55 -0.73 2.13
C LEU A 29 15.91 -0.07 1.82
N GLN A 30 16.72 -0.64 0.93
CA GLN A 30 18.05 -0.14 0.60
C GLN A 30 18.07 0.77 -0.62
N ASP A 31 17.36 0.41 -1.69
CA ASP A 31 17.59 0.97 -3.03
C ASP A 31 16.41 1.78 -3.57
N LYS A 32 15.36 2.00 -2.77
CA LYS A 32 14.10 2.60 -3.22
C LYS A 32 13.72 3.81 -2.40
N LYS A 33 13.07 4.77 -3.08
CA LYS A 33 12.50 5.96 -2.43
C LYS A 33 11.19 5.57 -1.74
N ILE A 34 11.05 5.97 -0.47
CA ILE A 34 9.88 5.62 0.35
C ILE A 34 9.21 6.91 0.84
N GLU A 35 7.92 7.05 0.57
CA GLU A 35 7.07 8.04 1.23
C GLU A 35 6.43 7.43 2.47
N VAL A 36 6.67 8.02 3.63
CA VAL A 36 6.09 7.58 4.91
C VAL A 36 5.00 8.55 5.35
N LYS A 37 3.81 8.02 5.61
CA LYS A 37 2.71 8.75 6.25
C LYS A 37 2.27 8.00 7.49
N THR A 38 1.93 8.75 8.53
CA THR A 38 1.46 8.18 9.79
C THR A 38 0.10 8.76 10.11
N GLU A 39 -0.87 7.89 10.35
CA GLU A 39 -2.23 8.25 10.72
C GLU A 39 -2.48 7.87 12.18
N ARG A 40 -2.81 8.86 13.00
CA ARG A 40 -2.97 8.68 14.45
C ARG A 40 -4.46 8.58 14.80
N GLY A 41 -4.90 7.37 15.16
CA GLY A 41 -6.21 7.10 15.78
C GLY A 41 -7.47 7.27 14.93
N MET A 42 -7.52 8.11 13.89
CA MET A 42 -8.74 8.27 13.08
C MET A 42 -9.08 7.01 12.27
N TRP A 43 -8.06 6.28 11.83
CA TRP A 43 -8.23 5.02 11.13
C TRP A 43 -8.88 3.94 12.01
N SER A 44 -8.54 3.89 13.31
CA SER A 44 -9.09 2.88 14.22
C SER A 44 -10.53 3.17 14.61
N LYS A 45 -10.92 4.46 14.63
CA LYS A 45 -12.29 4.89 14.92
C LYS A 45 -13.23 4.74 13.72
N THR A 46 -12.74 5.05 12.52
CA THR A 46 -13.59 5.14 11.31
C THR A 46 -13.43 3.97 10.35
N GLY A 47 -12.35 3.20 10.48
CA GLY A 47 -11.98 2.16 9.53
C GLY A 47 -11.47 2.68 8.18
N ASN A 48 -11.18 3.97 8.06
CA ASN A 48 -10.70 4.59 6.82
C ASN A 48 -9.32 5.21 6.99
N ILE A 49 -8.54 5.18 5.91
CA ILE A 49 -7.26 5.89 5.80
C ILE A 49 -7.37 7.05 4.81
N ALA A 50 -6.61 8.11 5.06
CA ALA A 50 -6.53 9.26 4.18
C ALA A 50 -5.29 9.23 3.26
N ILE A 51 -5.51 9.21 1.95
CA ILE A 51 -4.46 9.30 0.94
C ILE A 51 -4.52 10.69 0.30
N GLU A 52 -3.59 11.57 0.67
CA GLU A 52 -3.51 12.93 0.11
C GLU A 52 -3.13 12.91 -1.37
N PHE A 53 -3.78 13.76 -2.16
CA PHE A 53 -3.52 13.89 -3.60
C PHE A 53 -3.41 15.35 -4.10
N GLU A 54 -3.77 16.35 -3.27
CA GLU A 54 -3.72 17.77 -3.63
C GLU A 54 -3.46 18.61 -2.38
N SER A 55 -2.69 19.70 -2.52
CA SER A 55 -2.55 20.75 -1.51
C SER A 55 -2.49 22.13 -2.16
N TYR A 56 -3.26 23.09 -1.65
CA TYR A 56 -3.37 24.46 -2.21
C TYR A 56 -3.67 24.49 -3.72
N GLY A 57 -4.51 23.57 -4.20
CA GLY A 57 -4.89 23.47 -5.62
C GLY A 57 -3.80 22.89 -6.54
N LYS A 58 -2.69 22.40 -5.98
CA LYS A 58 -1.60 21.77 -6.72
C LYS A 58 -1.52 20.27 -6.39
N PRO A 59 -1.03 19.44 -7.33
CA PRO A 59 -0.75 18.03 -7.04
C PRO A 59 0.13 17.89 -5.79
N SER A 60 -0.26 16.98 -4.89
CA SER A 60 0.48 16.62 -3.68
C SER A 60 0.37 15.11 -3.42
N GLY A 61 1.12 14.60 -2.43
CA GLY A 61 1.05 13.22 -1.98
C GLY A 61 1.12 12.22 -3.14
N ILE A 62 0.10 11.35 -3.27
CA ILE A 62 0.09 10.28 -4.25
C ILE A 62 0.14 10.76 -5.72
N ASN A 63 -0.22 12.02 -5.98
CA ASN A 63 -0.17 12.61 -7.32
C ASN A 63 1.14 13.31 -7.65
N ALA A 64 1.98 13.63 -6.66
CA ALA A 64 3.22 14.37 -6.86
C ALA A 64 4.48 13.62 -6.39
N THR A 65 4.31 12.56 -5.60
CA THR A 65 5.44 11.80 -5.04
C THR A 65 6.24 11.09 -6.13
N GLU A 66 7.56 11.12 -5.98
CA GLU A 66 8.51 10.34 -6.78
C GLU A 66 8.91 9.03 -6.10
N SER A 67 8.28 8.69 -4.97
CA SER A 67 8.63 7.51 -4.20
C SER A 67 8.20 6.24 -4.91
N ASP A 68 9.03 5.21 -4.87
CA ASP A 68 8.70 3.88 -5.40
C ASP A 68 7.63 3.19 -4.53
N TYR A 69 7.69 3.43 -3.22
CA TYR A 69 6.79 2.83 -2.24
C TYR A 69 6.14 3.85 -1.31
N TRP A 70 4.92 3.51 -0.90
CA TRP A 70 4.14 4.25 0.09
C TRP A 70 3.98 3.40 1.35
N PHE A 71 4.47 3.91 2.47
CA PHE A 71 4.39 3.30 3.79
C PHE A 71 3.35 4.07 4.59
N HIS A 72 2.25 3.41 4.93
CA HIS A 72 1.15 3.99 5.68
C HIS A 72 1.10 3.38 7.09
N ASN A 73 1.66 4.10 8.06
CA ASN A 73 1.67 3.71 9.46
C ASN A 73 0.31 3.99 10.09
N LEU A 74 -0.28 2.94 10.66
CA LEU A 74 -1.49 2.97 11.46
C LEU A 74 -1.07 3.00 12.93
N ALA A 75 -1.06 4.20 13.52
CA ALA A 75 -0.63 4.40 14.90
C ALA A 75 -1.82 4.43 15.87
N ILE A 76 -1.64 3.81 17.03
CA ILE A 76 -2.50 3.96 18.21
C ILE A 76 -1.65 4.66 19.25
N ASP A 77 -2.11 5.84 19.68
CA ASP A 77 -1.33 6.77 20.50
C ASP A 77 0.02 7.09 19.81
N ASP A 78 1.14 6.78 20.46
CA ASP A 78 2.49 7.01 19.92
C ASP A 78 3.16 5.74 19.35
N GLU A 79 2.45 4.61 19.33
CA GLU A 79 2.96 3.32 18.86
C GLU A 79 2.40 2.95 17.48
N VAL A 80 3.26 2.44 16.60
CA VAL A 80 2.85 1.95 15.28
C VAL A 80 2.27 0.54 15.45
N TYR A 81 0.95 0.42 15.28
CA TYR A 81 0.26 -0.86 15.35
C TYR A 81 0.50 -1.71 14.09
N CYS A 82 0.48 -1.07 12.92
CA CYS A 82 0.68 -1.74 11.64
C CYS A 82 1.21 -0.76 10.60
N THR A 83 2.06 -1.22 9.69
CA THR A 83 2.45 -0.47 8.49
C THR A 83 1.92 -1.19 7.26
N LEU A 84 1.08 -0.50 6.50
CA LEU A 84 0.67 -0.95 5.18
C LEU A 84 1.69 -0.47 4.16
N VAL A 85 2.25 -1.39 3.38
CA VAL A 85 3.24 -1.08 2.35
C VAL A 85 2.63 -1.33 0.97
N PHE A 86 2.64 -0.30 0.13
CA PHE A 86 2.21 -0.39 -1.26
C PHE A 86 3.33 0.08 -2.18
N SER A 87 3.43 -0.50 -3.38
CA SER A 87 4.10 0.25 -4.44
C SER A 87 3.25 1.47 -4.78
N THR A 88 3.87 2.63 -4.92
CA THR A 88 3.18 3.90 -5.22
C THR A 88 2.29 3.78 -6.46
N PRO A 89 2.74 3.16 -7.58
CA PRO A 89 1.87 3.00 -8.74
C PRO A 89 0.62 2.18 -8.43
N MET A 90 0.74 1.16 -7.57
CA MET A 90 -0.40 0.32 -7.21
C MET A 90 -1.39 1.09 -6.36
N LEU A 91 -0.93 1.78 -5.32
CA LEU A 91 -1.80 2.60 -4.49
C LEU A 91 -2.54 3.66 -5.32
N LYS A 92 -1.84 4.33 -6.26
CA LYS A 92 -2.44 5.27 -7.20
C LYS A 92 -3.59 4.63 -8.01
N ASN A 93 -3.35 3.44 -8.59
CA ASN A 93 -4.39 2.72 -9.34
C ASN A 93 -5.59 2.29 -8.46
N ILE A 94 -5.36 1.94 -7.18
CA ILE A 94 -6.43 1.67 -6.21
C ILE A 94 -7.29 2.92 -6.03
N VAL A 95 -6.68 4.05 -5.67
CA VAL A 95 -7.44 5.24 -5.29
C VAL A 95 -8.15 5.89 -6.48
N GLU A 96 -7.62 5.75 -7.70
CA GLU A 96 -8.25 6.26 -8.92
C GLU A 96 -9.42 5.40 -9.42
N LYS A 97 -9.38 4.07 -9.19
CA LYS A 97 -10.35 3.12 -9.78
C LYS A 97 -11.35 2.53 -8.80
N LEU A 98 -11.18 2.73 -7.50
CA LEU A 98 -12.17 2.31 -6.52
C LEU A 98 -13.40 3.22 -6.65
N ASP A 99 -14.53 2.64 -7.02
CA ASP A 99 -15.80 3.35 -7.22
C ASP A 99 -16.32 4.06 -5.95
N ASP A 100 -15.86 3.64 -4.76
CA ASP A 100 -16.41 4.10 -3.48
C ASP A 100 -15.32 4.60 -2.53
N HIS A 101 -14.61 5.63 -2.99
CA HIS A 101 -13.79 6.49 -2.15
C HIS A 101 -14.44 7.87 -1.99
N LYS A 102 -14.35 8.44 -0.80
CA LYS A 102 -14.83 9.81 -0.54
C LYS A 102 -13.67 10.79 -0.66
N VAL A 103 -13.88 11.93 -1.31
CA VAL A 103 -12.92 13.02 -1.29
C VAL A 103 -13.26 13.95 -0.13
N VAL A 104 -12.28 14.21 0.74
CA VAL A 104 -12.43 15.15 1.86
C VAL A 104 -11.33 16.20 1.83
N LYS A 105 -11.60 17.33 2.47
CA LYS A 105 -10.58 18.33 2.78
C LYS A 105 -9.96 18.03 4.14
N GLY A 106 -8.69 18.37 4.31
CA GLY A 106 -7.96 18.20 5.55
C GLY A 106 -6.63 18.96 5.52
N GLY A 107 -5.71 18.56 6.40
CA GLY A 107 -4.41 19.23 6.56
C GLY A 107 -4.52 20.63 7.16
N ASP A 108 -3.40 21.33 7.20
CA ASP A 108 -3.36 22.70 7.71
C ASP A 108 -4.22 23.62 6.85
N ASN A 109 -4.98 24.50 7.49
CA ASN A 109 -5.88 25.45 6.84
C ASN A 109 -6.95 24.81 5.93
N TRP A 110 -7.23 23.50 6.07
CA TRP A 110 -8.14 22.76 5.17
C TRP A 110 -7.72 22.84 3.69
N ALA A 111 -6.42 23.02 3.44
CA ALA A 111 -5.88 23.27 2.12
C ALA A 111 -5.59 21.99 1.32
N SER A 112 -5.55 20.83 1.98
CA SER A 112 -5.30 19.55 1.34
C SER A 112 -6.58 18.81 0.98
N LYS A 113 -6.56 18.02 -0.10
CA LYS A 113 -7.59 17.04 -0.45
C LYS A 113 -7.04 15.63 -0.38
N MET A 114 -7.88 14.72 0.10
CA MET A 114 -7.51 13.34 0.37
C MET A 114 -8.62 12.39 -0.05
N PHE A 115 -8.23 11.22 -0.55
CA PHE A 115 -9.11 10.07 -0.70
C PHE A 115 -9.26 9.39 0.67
N LEU A 116 -10.49 9.29 1.18
CA LEU A 116 -10.82 8.41 2.29
C LEU A 116 -11.11 7.02 1.74
N VAL A 117 -10.23 6.08 2.08
CA VAL A 117 -10.29 4.70 1.64
C VAL A 117 -10.57 3.80 2.82
N ASN A 118 -11.64 3.01 2.73
CA ASN A 118 -11.95 2.05 3.79
C ASN A 118 -10.94 0.90 3.80
N LEU A 119 -10.36 0.60 4.96
CA LEU A 119 -9.36 -0.46 5.13
C LEU A 119 -9.86 -1.83 4.67
N SER A 120 -11.12 -2.18 4.97
CA SER A 120 -11.67 -3.47 4.56
C SER A 120 -11.78 -3.60 3.03
N LYS A 121 -11.99 -2.48 2.34
CA LYS A 121 -12.09 -2.45 0.88
C LYS A 121 -10.76 -2.60 0.18
N LEU A 122 -9.64 -2.23 0.81
CA LEU A 122 -8.31 -2.51 0.26
C LEU A 122 -8.08 -4.01 0.00
N PHE A 123 -8.82 -4.85 0.72
CA PHE A 123 -8.73 -6.30 0.63
C PHE A 123 -10.02 -6.94 0.09
N SER A 124 -10.94 -6.15 -0.47
CA SER A 124 -12.14 -6.69 -1.11
C SER A 124 -11.80 -7.39 -2.43
N THR A 125 -12.70 -8.28 -2.87
CA THR A 125 -12.57 -8.98 -4.15
C THR A 125 -12.37 -8.02 -5.32
N ASP A 126 -13.04 -6.86 -5.31
CA ASP A 126 -12.94 -5.89 -6.40
C ASP A 126 -11.56 -5.23 -6.45
N THR A 127 -10.99 -4.85 -5.30
CA THR A 127 -9.61 -4.36 -5.24
C THR A 127 -8.61 -5.42 -5.69
N LEU A 128 -8.83 -6.68 -5.33
CA LEU A 128 -7.98 -7.80 -5.80
C LEU A 128 -8.11 -8.04 -7.31
N LYS A 129 -9.29 -7.81 -7.91
CA LYS A 129 -9.45 -7.84 -9.38
C LYS A 129 -8.62 -6.73 -10.04
N LEU A 130 -8.69 -5.49 -9.53
CA LEU A 130 -7.89 -4.37 -10.03
C LEU A 130 -6.38 -4.68 -10.00
N PHE A 131 -5.91 -5.35 -8.94
CA PHE A 131 -4.52 -5.78 -8.86
C PHE A 131 -4.16 -6.82 -9.94
N LYS A 132 -5.01 -7.85 -10.12
CA LYS A 132 -4.81 -8.88 -11.16
C LYS A 132 -4.85 -8.31 -12.58
N GLU A 133 -5.80 -7.42 -12.87
CA GLU A 133 -5.90 -6.73 -14.15
C GLU A 133 -4.65 -5.92 -14.45
N LYS A 134 -4.10 -5.23 -13.44
CA LYS A 134 -2.86 -4.46 -13.61
C LYS A 134 -1.65 -5.34 -13.92
N ILE A 135 -1.56 -6.52 -13.32
CA ILE A 135 -0.51 -7.50 -13.66
C ILE A 135 -0.69 -7.97 -15.09
N ASN A 136 -1.89 -8.46 -15.43
CA ASN A 136 -2.17 -9.01 -16.76
C ASN A 136 -2.02 -7.97 -17.89
N GLY A 137 -2.34 -6.70 -17.63
CA GLY A 137 -2.16 -5.61 -18.58
C GLY A 137 -0.71 -5.22 -18.82
N LYS A 138 0.20 -5.45 -17.86
CA LYS A 138 1.64 -5.29 -18.03
C LYS A 138 2.24 -6.39 -18.93
N ASP A 139 1.70 -7.59 -18.87
CA ASP A 139 2.15 -8.71 -19.72
C ASP A 139 1.70 -8.56 -21.18
N ALA A 140 0.62 -7.80 -21.44
CA ALA A 140 0.11 -7.51 -22.78
C ALA A 140 0.78 -6.30 -23.47
N SER A 141 1.65 -5.57 -22.77
CA SER A 141 2.30 -4.34 -23.25
C SER A 141 3.83 -4.45 -23.36
N ASN A 142 4.37 -5.67 -23.28
CA ASN A 142 5.77 -6.01 -23.55
C ASN A 142 5.90 -6.82 -24.84
#